data_AF-A0A1F9G0T5-F1
#
_entry.id   AF-A0A1F9G0T5-F1
#
_cell.length_a   1.000
_cell.length_b   1.000
_cell.length_c   1.000
_cell.angle_alpha   90.00
_cell.angle_beta   90.00
_cell.angle_gamma   90.00
#
_symmetry.space_group_name_H-M   'P 1'
#
loop_
_entity.id
_entity.type
_entity.pdbx_description
1 polymer ?
#
loop_
_entity_poly.entity_id
_entity_poly.type
_entity_poly.pdbx_seq_one_letter_code
_entity_poly.pdbx_strand_id
1 'polypeptide(L)'
;MASLDTKWLHAQLFLAWRLVMHFARKLWPWAPRYGFARFQENYVAEGLPPTLPDFRLLAPELGRCTACKLCDDVCPILRGTVSVDCPDGFLGPATFVLSGARSATNLEDLKGTLAALNGPVCGGCRACDAACPERIPIAKLAATLEEHRLIIERARHGQLPIADAKRALPPWVGRS
;
A
#
# COMPACT_ATOMS: atom_id res chain seq x y z
N MET A 1 12.00 46.07 32.05
CA MET A 1 11.92 44.76 32.72
C MET A 1 10.55 44.18 32.39
N ALA A 2 10.47 43.23 31.46
CA ALA A 2 9.19 42.65 31.04
C ALA A 2 8.59 41.84 32.20
N SER A 3 7.38 42.17 32.61
CA SER A 3 6.60 41.35 33.54
C SER A 3 6.41 39.98 32.89
N LEU A 4 7.08 38.96 33.43
CA LEU A 4 6.90 37.58 33.01
C LEU A 4 5.45 37.21 33.29
N ASP A 5 4.67 37.14 32.22
CA ASP A 5 3.27 36.75 32.26
C ASP A 5 3.21 35.31 32.78
N THR A 6 2.68 35.13 33.99
CA THR A 6 2.64 33.84 34.70
C THR A 6 1.96 32.76 33.87
N LYS A 7 1.03 33.15 32.97
CA LYS A 7 0.37 32.25 32.01
C LYS A 7 1.34 31.68 30.97
N TRP A 8 2.26 32.51 30.46
CA TRP A 8 3.28 32.08 29.50
C TRP A 8 4.23 31.08 30.13
N LEU A 9 4.67 31.35 31.36
CA LEU A 9 5.58 30.48 32.11
C LEU A 9 4.93 29.13 32.43
N HIS A 10 3.65 29.13 32.83
CA HIS A 10 2.87 27.91 33.03
C HIS A 10 2.71 27.10 31.74
N ALA A 11 2.44 27.75 30.61
CA ALA A 11 2.30 27.08 29.32
C ALA A 11 3.61 26.40 28.89
N GLN A 12 4.74 27.10 29.04
CA GLN A 12 6.06 26.55 28.71
C GLN A 12 6.44 25.37 29.61
N LEU A 13 6.20 25.49 30.92
CA LEU A 13 6.41 24.39 31.87
C LEU A 13 5.54 23.17 31.55
N PHE A 14 4.27 23.38 31.18
CA PHE A 14 3.36 22.30 30.82
C PHE A 14 3.79 21.59 29.53
N LEU A 15 4.23 22.34 28.52
CA LEU A 15 4.78 21.80 27.28
C LEU A 15 6.07 21.02 27.54
N ALA A 16 7.00 21.59 28.29
CA ALA A 16 8.27 20.93 28.65
C ALA A 16 8.01 19.64 29.44
N TRP A 17 7.11 19.67 30.42
CA TRP A 17 6.71 18.49 31.19
C TRP A 17 6.11 17.40 30.29
N ARG A 18 5.21 17.75 29.37
CA ARG A 18 4.65 16.80 28.41
C ARG A 18 5.70 16.20 27.49
N LEU A 19 6.67 17.01 27.04
CA LEU A 19 7.78 16.55 26.22
C LEU A 19 8.64 15.52 26.98
N VAL A 20 9.03 15.85 28.21
CA VAL A 20 9.79 14.93 29.08
C VAL A 20 9.03 13.63 29.32
N MET A 21 7.74 13.71 29.67
CA MET A 21 6.91 12.53 29.89
C MET A 21 6.72 11.70 28.61
N HIS A 22 6.65 12.33 27.43
CA HIS A 22 6.61 11.63 26.16
C HIS A 22 7.88 10.82 25.93
N PHE A 23 9.06 11.43 26.09
CA PHE A 23 10.33 10.73 25.93
C PHE A 23 10.54 9.66 27.01
N ALA A 24 10.19 9.94 28.27
CA ALA A 24 10.26 8.97 29.35
C ALA A 24 9.40 7.72 29.07
N ARG A 25 8.18 7.90 28.54
CA ARG A 25 7.31 6.77 28.14
C ARG A 25 7.79 6.07 26.88
N LYS A 26 8.36 6.80 25.92
CA LYS A 26 8.87 6.25 24.66
C LYS A 26 10.13 5.40 24.86
N LEU A 27 11.01 5.83 25.77
CA LEU A 27 12.24 5.13 26.14
C LEU A 27 12.01 4.07 27.22
N TRP A 28 10.80 3.96 27.77
CA TRP A 28 10.47 2.95 28.76
C TRP A 28 10.47 1.54 28.13
N PRO A 29 11.37 0.63 28.54
CA PRO A 29 11.55 -0.66 27.86
C PRO A 29 10.32 -1.57 27.91
N TRP A 30 9.44 -1.35 28.88
CA TRP A 30 8.25 -2.19 29.13
C TRP A 30 6.95 -1.52 28.65
N ALA A 31 7.03 -0.37 27.99
CA ALA A 31 5.85 0.28 27.44
C ALA A 31 5.34 -0.57 26.27
N PRO A 32 4.07 -1.02 26.30
CA PRO A 32 3.58 -1.88 25.25
C PRO A 32 3.44 -1.10 23.94
N ARG A 33 4.10 -1.59 22.90
CA ARG A 33 4.13 -0.98 21.56
C ARG A 33 2.90 -1.41 20.75
N TYR A 34 1.71 -0.97 21.17
CA TYR A 34 0.44 -1.26 20.46
C TYR A 34 0.23 -0.41 19.19
N GLY A 35 1.15 0.50 18.85
CA GLY A 35 0.94 1.47 17.78
C GLY A 35 0.61 0.83 16.43
N PHE A 36 1.33 -0.24 16.06
CA PHE A 36 1.09 -0.91 14.78
C PHE A 36 -0.20 -1.74 14.77
N ALA A 37 -0.50 -2.45 15.86
CA ALA A 37 -1.76 -3.21 15.98
C ALA A 37 -2.98 -2.29 15.93
N ARG A 38 -2.96 -1.18 16.69
CA ARG A 38 -4.01 -0.15 16.62
C ARG A 38 -4.09 0.53 15.25
N PHE A 39 -2.97 0.71 14.56
CA PHE A 39 -3.00 1.21 13.19
C PHE A 39 -3.75 0.24 12.28
N GLN A 40 -3.44 -1.06 12.39
CA GLN A 40 -4.10 -2.08 11.58
C GLN A 40 -5.61 -2.13 11.82
N GLU A 41 -6.01 -2.10 13.10
CA GLU A 41 -7.42 -2.11 13.51
C GLU A 41 -8.21 -0.92 12.95
N ASN A 42 -7.63 0.28 12.97
CA ASN A 42 -8.34 1.50 12.59
C ASN A 42 -8.29 1.81 11.08
N TYR A 43 -7.21 1.47 10.38
CA TYR A 43 -6.94 2.03 9.05
C TYR A 43 -7.02 1.01 7.92
N VAL A 44 -6.89 -0.30 8.17
CA VAL A 44 -6.87 -1.26 7.07
C VAL A 44 -8.25 -1.41 6.42
N ALA A 45 -9.33 -1.40 7.20
CA ALA A 45 -10.69 -1.43 6.68
C ALA A 45 -11.03 -0.17 5.84
N GLU A 46 -10.40 0.97 6.18
CA GLU A 46 -10.49 2.25 5.46
C GLU A 46 -9.68 2.27 4.15
N GLY A 47 -9.07 1.13 3.75
CA GLY A 47 -8.30 1.03 2.51
C GLY A 47 -6.83 1.41 2.67
N LEU A 48 -6.29 1.46 3.89
CA LEU A 48 -4.87 1.71 4.16
C LEU A 48 -4.20 0.45 4.72
N PRO A 49 -3.96 -0.59 3.88
CA PRO A 49 -3.25 -1.78 4.31
C PRO A 49 -1.80 -1.44 4.68
N PRO A 50 -1.17 -2.19 5.59
CA PRO A 50 0.27 -2.08 5.78
C PRO A 50 0.97 -2.39 4.46
N THR A 51 1.99 -1.60 4.13
CA THR A 51 2.77 -1.82 2.92
C THR A 51 3.47 -3.17 2.96
N LEU A 52 3.03 -4.12 2.12
CA LEU A 52 3.69 -5.42 2.02
C LEU A 52 5.16 -5.26 1.56
N PRO A 53 6.06 -6.15 2.03
CA PRO A 53 7.47 -6.14 1.61
C PRO A 53 7.64 -6.16 0.08
N ASP A 54 6.86 -6.99 -0.61
CA ASP A 54 6.93 -7.11 -2.06
C ASP A 54 6.52 -5.83 -2.77
N PHE A 55 5.46 -5.17 -2.30
CA PHE A 55 5.04 -3.89 -2.87
C PHE A 55 6.08 -2.78 -2.62
N ARG A 56 6.74 -2.79 -1.46
CA ARG A 56 7.82 -1.82 -1.16
C ARG A 56 8.96 -1.90 -2.17
N LEU A 57 9.28 -3.09 -2.65
CA LEU A 57 10.30 -3.29 -3.69
C LEU A 57 9.83 -2.84 -5.08
N LEU A 58 8.52 -2.90 -5.35
CA LEU A 58 7.95 -2.58 -6.66
C LEU A 58 7.50 -1.12 -6.79
N ALA A 59 7.20 -0.44 -5.68
CA ALA A 59 6.68 0.92 -5.68
C ALA A 59 7.55 1.94 -6.48
N PRO A 60 8.89 1.90 -6.42
CA PRO A 60 9.72 2.79 -7.22
C PRO A 60 9.57 2.58 -8.74
N GLU A 61 9.28 1.35 -9.19
CA GLU A 61 9.16 1.01 -10.60
C GLU A 61 7.96 1.71 -11.26
N LEU A 62 6.89 1.98 -10.50
CA LEU A 62 5.72 2.72 -10.97
C LEU A 62 6.09 4.13 -11.45
N GLY A 63 7.11 4.75 -10.85
CA GLY A 63 7.57 6.08 -11.22
C GLY A 63 8.28 6.14 -12.57
N ARG A 64 8.70 4.99 -13.10
CA ARG A 64 9.46 4.91 -14.35
C ARG A 64 8.57 4.89 -15.60
N CYS A 65 7.26 4.73 -15.45
CA CYS A 65 6.35 4.68 -16.59
C CYS A 65 6.36 5.99 -17.37
N THR A 66 6.77 5.92 -18.63
CA THR A 66 6.81 7.04 -19.58
C THR A 66 5.51 7.23 -20.35
N ALA A 67 4.46 6.46 -20.05
CA ALA A 67 3.18 6.48 -20.76
C ALA A 67 3.30 6.23 -22.29
N CYS A 68 4.31 5.47 -22.74
CA CYS A 68 4.51 5.16 -24.16
C CYS A 68 3.44 4.24 -24.78
N LYS A 69 2.63 3.57 -23.96
CA LYS A 69 1.53 2.65 -24.35
C LYS A 69 1.90 1.43 -25.20
N LEU A 70 3.19 1.12 -25.37
CA LEU A 70 3.62 -0.10 -26.07
C LEU A 70 3.05 -1.39 -25.45
N CYS A 71 2.84 -1.41 -24.13
CA CYS A 71 2.20 -2.54 -23.45
C CYS A 71 0.72 -2.68 -23.79
N ASP A 72 0.01 -1.59 -24.08
CA ASP A 72 -1.39 -1.61 -24.53
C ASP A 72 -1.45 -2.16 -25.95
N ASP A 73 -0.52 -1.72 -26.81
CA ASP A 73 -0.44 -2.15 -28.20
C ASP A 73 -0.28 -3.65 -28.32
N VAL A 74 0.49 -4.32 -27.45
CA VAL A 74 0.68 -5.78 -27.51
C VAL A 74 -0.37 -6.57 -26.72
N CYS A 75 -1.27 -5.91 -26.00
CA CYS A 75 -2.21 -6.57 -25.10
C CYS A 75 -3.30 -7.34 -25.87
N PRO A 76 -3.43 -8.67 -25.70
CA PRO A 76 -4.44 -9.48 -26.39
C PRO A 76 -5.89 -9.08 -26.05
N ILE A 77 -6.11 -8.59 -24.83
CA ILE A 77 -7.42 -8.16 -24.33
C ILE A 77 -7.87 -6.89 -25.06
N LEU A 78 -7.01 -5.87 -25.12
CA LEU A 78 -7.33 -4.62 -25.82
C LEU A 78 -7.46 -4.81 -27.34
N ARG A 79 -6.72 -5.76 -27.92
CA ARG A 79 -6.85 -6.13 -29.33
C ARG A 79 -8.12 -6.93 -29.63
N GLY A 80 -8.91 -7.32 -28.63
CA GLY A 80 -10.11 -8.14 -28.80
C GLY A 80 -9.83 -9.59 -29.22
N THR A 81 -8.56 -10.03 -29.17
CA THR A 81 -8.20 -11.44 -29.45
C THR A 81 -8.54 -12.37 -28.28
N VAL A 82 -8.73 -11.79 -27.10
CA VAL A 82 -9.13 -12.46 -25.87
C VAL A 82 -10.22 -11.62 -25.22
N SER A 83 -11.34 -12.24 -24.87
CA SER A 83 -12.35 -11.63 -24.01
C SER A 83 -12.05 -11.96 -22.55
N VAL A 84 -12.20 -10.96 -21.68
CA VAL A 84 -12.18 -11.14 -20.22
C VAL A 84 -13.44 -10.52 -19.63
N ASP A 85 -13.96 -11.15 -18.58
CA ASP A 85 -15.06 -10.59 -17.81
C ASP A 85 -14.53 -9.45 -16.93
N CYS A 86 -14.68 -8.22 -17.41
CA CYS A 86 -14.32 -7.00 -16.69
C CYS A 86 -15.52 -6.05 -16.71
N PRO A 87 -16.38 -6.05 -15.66
CA PRO A 87 -17.62 -5.27 -15.62
C PRO A 87 -17.41 -3.77 -15.86
N ASP A 88 -16.31 -3.23 -15.32
CA ASP A 88 -16.00 -1.80 -15.37
C ASP A 88 -15.19 -1.41 -16.63
N GLY A 89 -14.92 -2.37 -17.51
CA GLY A 89 -14.08 -2.21 -18.68
C GLY A 89 -12.58 -2.24 -18.36
N PHE A 90 -11.83 -2.99 -19.16
CA PHE A 90 -10.37 -3.04 -19.03
C PHE A 90 -9.72 -1.94 -19.89
N LEU A 91 -9.17 -0.92 -19.24
CA LEU A 91 -8.56 0.25 -19.90
C LEU A 91 -7.10 0.05 -20.34
N GLY A 92 -6.53 -1.13 -20.08
CA GLY A 92 -5.17 -1.47 -20.51
C GLY A 92 -4.11 -1.49 -19.41
N PRO A 93 -2.99 -2.22 -19.65
CA PRO A 93 -1.86 -2.28 -18.73
C PRO A 93 -1.19 -0.93 -18.47
N ALA A 94 -1.11 -0.01 -19.46
CA ALA A 94 -0.51 1.31 -19.24
C ALA A 94 -1.35 2.16 -18.29
N THR A 95 -2.66 2.19 -18.50
CA THR A 95 -3.61 2.88 -17.61
C THR A 95 -3.54 2.31 -16.20
N PHE A 96 -3.49 0.99 -16.07
CA PHE A 96 -3.29 0.33 -14.78
C PHE A 96 -2.02 0.81 -14.06
N VAL A 97 -0.87 0.91 -14.73
CA VAL A 97 0.37 1.39 -14.08
C VAL A 97 0.31 2.88 -13.74
N LEU A 98 -0.27 3.71 -14.62
CA LEU A 98 -0.29 5.17 -14.48
C LEU A 98 -1.24 5.68 -13.40
N SER A 99 -2.42 5.06 -13.28
CA SER A 99 -3.47 5.48 -12.34
C SER A 99 -3.76 4.38 -11.32
N GLY A 100 -4.10 3.17 -11.76
CA GLY A 100 -4.56 2.10 -10.87
C GLY A 100 -3.56 1.75 -9.77
N ALA A 101 -2.34 1.38 -10.15
CA ALA A 101 -1.29 0.96 -9.23
C ALA A 101 -0.82 2.06 -8.27
N ARG A 102 -1.08 3.34 -8.60
CA ARG A 102 -0.77 4.49 -7.75
C ARG A 102 -1.91 4.84 -6.79
N SER A 103 -3.12 4.38 -7.07
CA SER A 103 -4.33 4.59 -6.24
C SER A 103 -4.47 3.51 -5.17
N ALA A 104 -3.43 3.35 -4.33
CA ALA A 104 -3.35 2.28 -3.32
C ALA A 104 -4.49 2.31 -2.27
N THR A 105 -5.19 3.44 -2.10
CA THR A 105 -6.32 3.57 -1.16
C THR A 105 -7.64 3.08 -1.74
N ASN A 106 -7.76 3.03 -3.07
CA ASN A 106 -9.00 2.77 -3.79
C ASN A 106 -8.91 1.48 -4.62
N LEU A 107 -8.22 0.46 -4.09
CA LEU A 107 -8.00 -0.80 -4.82
C LEU A 107 -9.31 -1.54 -5.13
N GLU A 108 -10.40 -1.27 -4.42
CA GLU A 108 -11.70 -1.88 -4.72
C GLU A 108 -12.26 -1.40 -6.07
N ASP A 109 -12.00 -0.14 -6.45
CA ASP A 109 -12.39 0.41 -7.76
C ASP A 109 -11.61 -0.28 -8.91
N LEU A 110 -10.51 -0.97 -8.57
CA LEU A 110 -9.68 -1.70 -9.53
C LEU A 110 -9.98 -3.19 -9.57
N LYS A 111 -10.99 -3.68 -8.84
CA LYS A 111 -11.31 -5.11 -8.75
C LYS A 111 -11.47 -5.77 -10.12
N GLY A 112 -12.23 -5.15 -11.03
CA GLY A 112 -12.39 -5.66 -12.39
C GLY A 112 -11.07 -5.70 -13.18
N THR A 113 -10.26 -4.64 -13.06
CA THR A 113 -8.95 -4.54 -13.72
C THR A 113 -7.94 -5.57 -13.17
N LEU A 114 -7.89 -5.74 -11.85
CA LEU A 114 -7.03 -6.73 -11.19
C LEU A 114 -7.46 -8.15 -11.52
N ALA A 115 -8.77 -8.42 -11.58
CA ALA A 115 -9.30 -9.71 -12.03
C ALA A 115 -8.92 -9.99 -13.49
N ALA A 116 -9.01 -9.00 -14.38
CA ALA A 116 -8.58 -9.14 -15.77
C ALA A 116 -7.07 -9.42 -15.89
N LEU A 117 -6.23 -8.68 -15.14
CA LEU A 117 -4.77 -8.80 -15.20
C LEU A 117 -4.23 -10.07 -14.54
N ASN A 118 -4.83 -10.51 -13.44
CA ASN A 118 -4.46 -11.73 -12.72
C ASN A 118 -5.23 -12.97 -13.21
N GLY A 119 -6.19 -12.79 -14.10
CA GLY A 119 -6.99 -13.87 -14.67
C GLY A 119 -6.13 -14.88 -15.45
N PRO A 120 -6.67 -16.08 -15.73
CA PRO A 120 -5.92 -17.18 -16.33
C PRO A 120 -5.29 -16.81 -17.68
N VAL A 121 -5.93 -15.91 -18.45
CA VAL A 121 -5.41 -15.51 -19.76
C VAL A 121 -4.28 -14.49 -19.65
N CYS A 122 -4.41 -13.48 -18.78
CA CYS A 122 -3.40 -12.43 -18.66
C CYS A 122 -2.22 -12.83 -17.76
N GLY A 123 -2.48 -13.57 -16.66
CA GLY A 123 -1.48 -13.95 -15.67
C GLY A 123 -0.32 -14.78 -16.24
N GLY A 124 -0.57 -15.51 -17.34
CA GLY A 124 0.45 -16.28 -18.07
C GLY A 124 1.07 -15.57 -19.29
N CYS A 125 0.40 -14.56 -19.86
CA CYS A 125 0.80 -13.96 -21.14
C CYS A 125 2.07 -13.10 -21.02
N ARG A 126 2.14 -12.21 -20.03
CA ARG A 126 3.28 -11.31 -19.75
C ARG A 126 3.81 -10.49 -20.94
N ALA A 127 3.03 -10.36 -22.02
CA ALA A 127 3.43 -9.59 -23.20
C ALA A 127 3.68 -8.11 -22.86
N CYS A 128 2.91 -7.56 -21.92
CA CYS A 128 3.06 -6.19 -21.44
C CYS A 128 4.40 -5.95 -20.73
N ASP A 129 4.90 -6.91 -19.94
CA ASP A 129 6.20 -6.85 -19.27
C ASP A 129 7.34 -6.86 -20.31
N ALA A 130 7.23 -7.73 -21.32
CA ALA A 130 8.23 -7.88 -22.37
C ALA A 130 8.31 -6.65 -23.31
N ALA A 131 7.17 -6.02 -23.59
CA ALA A 131 7.11 -4.84 -24.44
C ALA A 131 7.54 -3.54 -23.73
N CYS A 132 7.63 -3.53 -22.39
CA CYS A 132 7.94 -2.32 -21.64
C CYS A 132 9.43 -1.97 -21.75
N PRO A 133 9.81 -0.82 -22.36
CA PRO A 133 11.22 -0.41 -22.46
C PRO A 133 11.84 -0.13 -21.08
N GLU A 134 11.01 0.32 -20.14
CA GLU A 134 11.41 0.60 -18.76
C GLU A 134 11.43 -0.64 -17.87
N ARG A 135 11.03 -1.81 -18.40
CA ARG A 135 11.01 -3.09 -17.68
C ARG A 135 10.16 -3.05 -16.41
N ILE A 136 9.04 -2.35 -16.47
CA ILE A 136 8.08 -2.30 -15.36
C ILE A 136 7.42 -3.69 -15.27
N PRO A 137 7.44 -4.35 -14.10
CA PRO A 137 6.89 -5.69 -13.93
C PRO A 137 5.37 -5.64 -13.68
N ILE A 138 4.60 -5.35 -14.73
CA ILE A 138 3.15 -5.10 -14.69
C ILE A 138 2.39 -6.31 -14.14
N ALA A 139 2.74 -7.53 -14.58
CA ALA A 139 2.09 -8.74 -14.08
C ALA A 139 2.34 -8.95 -12.57
N LYS A 140 3.58 -8.73 -12.11
CA LYS A 140 3.92 -8.86 -10.69
C LYS A 140 3.23 -7.79 -9.84
N LEU A 141 3.16 -6.55 -10.36
CA LEU A 141 2.45 -5.45 -9.72
C LEU A 141 0.96 -5.77 -9.54
N ALA A 142 0.30 -6.30 -10.58
CA ALA A 142 -1.10 -6.70 -10.50
C ALA A 142 -1.33 -7.78 -9.43
N ALA A 143 -0.44 -8.78 -9.33
CA ALA A 143 -0.56 -9.84 -8.33
C ALA A 143 -0.38 -9.31 -6.91
N THR A 144 0.62 -8.46 -6.68
CA THR A 144 0.87 -7.87 -5.35
C THR A 144 -0.26 -6.92 -4.92
N LEU A 145 -0.87 -6.18 -5.85
CA LEU A 145 -1.99 -5.30 -5.54
C LEU A 145 -3.29 -6.05 -5.28
N GLU A 146 -3.52 -7.19 -5.93
CA GLU A 146 -4.65 -8.05 -5.58
C GLU A 146 -4.49 -8.62 -4.15
N GLU A 147 -3.27 -8.95 -3.73
CA GLU A 147 -3.00 -9.34 -2.34
C GLU A 147 -3.34 -8.21 -1.35
N HIS A 148 -2.97 -6.95 -1.67
CA HIS A 148 -3.38 -5.78 -0.87
C HIS A 148 -4.89 -5.63 -0.81
N ARG A 149 -5.58 -5.76 -1.96
CA ARG A 149 -7.04 -5.65 -2.02
C ARG A 149 -7.71 -6.71 -1.15
N LEU A 150 -7.26 -7.96 -1.21
CA LEU A 150 -7.78 -9.05 -0.38
C LEU A 150 -7.54 -8.81 1.12
N ILE A 151 -6.43 -8.17 1.49
CA ILE A 151 -6.16 -7.76 2.88
C ILE A 151 -7.18 -6.72 3.35
N ILE A 152 -7.47 -5.70 2.53
CA ILE A 152 -8.48 -4.68 2.82
C ILE A 152 -9.87 -5.32 2.94
N GLU A 153 -10.23 -6.19 1.99
CA GLU A 153 -11.52 -6.87 1.96
C GLU A 153 -11.74 -7.71 3.24
N ARG A 154 -10.75 -8.52 3.64
CA ARG A 154 -10.82 -9.27 4.90
C ARG A 154 -10.98 -8.37 6.12
N ALA A 155 -10.24 -7.27 6.17
CA ALA A 155 -10.33 -6.32 7.27
C ALA A 155 -11.72 -5.66 7.36
N ARG A 156 -12.34 -5.34 6.22
CA ARG A 156 -13.72 -4.83 6.16
C ARG A 156 -14.75 -5.84 6.68
N HIS A 157 -14.49 -7.14 6.47
CA HIS A 157 -15.31 -8.23 7.01
C HIS A 157 -15.01 -8.60 8.47
N GLY A 158 -14.25 -7.77 9.20
CA GLY A 158 -13.91 -8.00 10.60
C GLY A 158 -12.88 -9.10 10.84
N GLN A 159 -12.25 -9.61 9.77
CA GLN A 159 -11.13 -10.53 9.87
C GLN A 159 -9.85 -9.69 9.93
N LEU A 160 -9.23 -9.60 11.11
CA LEU A 160 -8.00 -8.84 11.27
C LEU A 160 -6.94 -9.34 10.28
N PRO A 161 -6.39 -8.44 9.45
CA PRO A 161 -5.42 -8.82 8.46
C PRO A 161 -4.12 -9.12 9.19
N ILE A 162 -3.64 -10.35 9.05
CA ILE A 162 -2.37 -10.83 9.60
C ILE A 162 -2.50 -11.21 11.09
N ALA A 163 -3.17 -12.33 11.35
CA ALA A 163 -3.11 -13.05 12.63
C ALA A 163 -1.67 -13.49 13.05
N ASP A 164 -0.63 -13.18 12.27
CA ASP A 164 0.77 -13.60 12.47
C ASP A 164 1.80 -12.46 12.51
N ALA A 165 1.40 -11.20 12.76
CA ALA A 165 2.37 -10.12 13.04
C ALA A 165 3.16 -10.34 14.35
N LYS A 166 2.85 -11.41 15.09
CA LYS A 166 3.68 -11.93 16.20
C LYS A 166 4.92 -12.73 15.73
N ARG A 167 5.06 -13.10 14.44
CA ARG A 167 6.21 -13.87 13.91
C ARG A 167 7.10 -13.14 12.89
N ALA A 168 6.66 -12.02 12.32
CA ALA A 168 7.40 -11.35 11.23
C ALA A 168 8.15 -10.07 11.64
N LEU A 169 8.24 -9.75 12.93
CA LEU A 169 9.23 -8.78 13.39
C LEU A 169 10.53 -9.53 13.62
N PRO A 170 11.62 -9.23 12.88
CA PRO A 170 12.89 -9.81 13.20
C PRO A 170 13.31 -9.40 14.63
N PRO A 171 14.07 -10.25 15.35
CA PRO A 171 14.36 -10.06 16.79
C PRO A 171 15.12 -8.76 17.11
N TRP A 172 15.58 -8.01 16.11
CA TRP A 172 16.28 -6.73 16.26
C TRP A 172 15.39 -5.46 16.24
N VAL A 173 14.08 -5.54 16.00
CA VAL A 173 13.17 -4.38 16.15
C VAL A 173 12.95 -3.99 17.65
N GLY A 174 13.69 -4.64 18.55
CA GLY A 174 13.74 -4.39 19.99
C GLY A 174 15.00 -3.70 20.52
N ARG A 175 15.91 -3.16 19.70
CA ARG A 175 17.07 -2.39 20.20
C ARG A 175 17.43 -1.19 19.32
N SER A 176 16.83 -0.05 19.64
CA SER A 176 17.38 1.30 19.46
C SER A 176 16.43 2.30 20.12
#